data_AF-A0A9D2K555-F1
#
_entry.id   AF-A0A9D2K555-F1
#
_cell.length_a   1.000
_cell.length_b   1.000
_cell.length_c   1.000
_cell.angle_alpha   90.00
_cell.angle_beta   90.00
_cell.angle_gamma   90.00
#
_symmetry.space_group_name_H-M   'P 1'
#
loop_
_entity.id
_entity.type
_entity.pdbx_description
1 polymer ?
#
loop_
_entity_poly.entity_id
_entity_poly.type
_entity_poly.pdbx_seq_one_letter_code
_entity_poly.pdbx_strand_id
1 'polypeptide(L)'
;MIKNFFQPKVMLFFIIGLAFCIVFMILGDADDAPGLSFIGIIVAFLLIMRGIFHAKVLRKGCHMPVILFVFGAIGVFFPIILLLDGEIVRYSIGALIGNAIGVLLIAVACGRLINLKRKS
;
A
#
# COMPACT_ATOMS: atom_id res chain seq x y z
N MET A 1 7.74 14.19 17.34
CA MET A 1 7.33 13.36 16.17
C MET A 1 7.88 13.89 14.85
N ILE A 2 7.70 15.18 14.52
CA ILE A 2 8.15 15.78 13.25
C ILE A 2 9.68 15.71 13.02
N LYS A 3 10.49 15.90 14.08
CA LYS A 3 11.98 15.81 13.99
C LYS A 3 12.50 14.44 13.50
N ASN A 4 11.75 13.36 13.71
CA ASN A 4 12.16 12.02 13.24
C ASN A 4 11.87 11.80 11.75
N PHE A 5 10.98 12.61 11.16
CA PHE A 5 10.61 12.50 9.75
C PHE A 5 11.70 13.07 8.83
N PHE A 6 12.42 14.09 9.29
CA PHE A 6 13.57 14.69 8.60
C PHE A 6 14.88 13.94 8.81
N GLN A 7 14.84 12.71 9.32
CA GLN A 7 16.05 11.90 9.37
C GLN A 7 16.53 11.62 7.93
N PRO A 8 17.83 11.78 7.64
CA PRO A 8 18.36 11.61 6.28
C PRO A 8 18.00 10.26 5.65
N LYS A 9 17.93 9.20 6.48
CA LYS A 9 17.52 7.86 6.05
C LYS A 9 16.06 7.79 5.57
N VAL A 10 15.14 8.50 6.23
CA VAL A 10 13.73 8.55 5.81
C VAL A 10 13.60 9.30 4.49
N MET A 11 14.27 10.45 4.41
CA MET A 11 14.29 11.25 3.18
C MET A 11 14.86 10.46 2.01
N LEU A 12 15.92 9.67 2.22
CA LEU A 12 16.48 8.80 1.19
C LEU A 12 15.42 7.80 0.66
N PHE A 13 14.75 7.06 1.55
CA PHE A 13 13.71 6.12 1.13
C PHE A 13 12.51 6.80 0.46
N PHE A 14 12.17 8.01 0.90
CA PHE A 14 11.11 8.80 0.29
C PHE A 14 11.48 9.24 -1.13
N ILE A 15 12.68 9.79 -1.33
CA ILE A 15 13.17 10.24 -2.63
C ILE A 15 13.30 9.05 -3.59
N ILE A 16 13.88 7.93 -3.14
CA ILE A 16 14.00 6.72 -3.96
C ILE A 16 12.61 6.19 -4.33
N GLY A 17 11.68 6.11 -3.36
CA GLY A 17 10.32 5.68 -3.62
C GLY A 17 9.60 6.56 -4.64
N LEU A 18 9.75 7.88 -4.52
CA LEU A 18 9.18 8.84 -5.45
C LEU A 18 9.81 8.75 -6.85
N ALA A 19 11.12 8.54 -6.94
CA ALA A 19 11.80 8.31 -8.22
C ALA A 19 11.27 7.05 -8.92
N PHE A 20 11.14 5.92 -8.20
CA PHE A 20 10.53 4.71 -8.75
C PHE A 20 9.08 4.95 -9.19
N CYS A 21 8.28 5.65 -8.39
CA CYS A 21 6.90 6.00 -8.75
C CYS A 21 6.84 6.74 -10.09
N ILE A 22 7.66 7.78 -10.24
CA ILE A 22 7.71 8.59 -11.47
C ILE A 22 8.14 7.74 -12.67
N VAL A 23 9.18 6.93 -12.53
CA VAL A 23 9.67 6.06 -13.62
C VAL A 23 8.58 5.10 -14.06
N PHE A 24 7.91 4.43 -13.12
CA PHE A 24 6.83 3.49 -13.44
C PHE A 24 5.59 4.17 -13.99
N MET A 25 5.30 5.41 -13.59
CA MET A 25 4.22 6.22 -14.17
C MET A 25 4.51 6.59 -15.63
N ILE A 26 5.73 7.04 -15.93
CA ILE A 26 6.14 7.36 -17.30
C ILE A 26 6.09 6.11 -18.19
N LEU A 27 6.61 4.99 -17.69
CA LEU A 27 6.57 3.73 -18.43
C LEU A 27 5.14 3.20 -18.60
N GLY A 28 4.30 3.32 -17.56
CA GLY A 28 2.91 2.89 -17.63
C GLY A 28 2.08 3.72 -18.60
N ASP A 29 2.36 5.02 -18.70
CA ASP A 29 1.74 5.91 -19.70
C ASP A 29 2.25 5.61 -21.12
N ALA A 30 3.56 5.39 -21.28
CA ALA A 30 4.18 5.09 -22.57
C ALA A 30 3.73 3.75 -23.17
N ASP A 31 3.53 2.74 -22.33
CA ASP A 31 3.12 1.39 -22.74
C ASP A 31 1.60 1.16 -22.66
N ASP A 32 0.80 2.19 -22.34
CA ASP A 32 -0.65 2.11 -22.08
C ASP A 32 -1.00 0.96 -21.09
N ALA A 33 -0.18 0.85 -20.05
CA ALA A 33 -0.16 -0.24 -19.10
C ALA A 33 -0.47 0.30 -17.68
N PRO A 34 -1.75 0.49 -17.31
CA PRO A 34 -2.12 1.06 -16.00
C PRO A 34 -1.65 0.22 -14.81
N GLY A 35 -1.47 -1.09 -15.02
CA GLY A 35 -0.88 -1.99 -14.02
C GLY A 35 0.56 -1.66 -13.67
N LEU A 36 1.33 -1.08 -14.60
CA LEU A 36 2.72 -0.71 -14.38
C LEU A 36 2.83 0.53 -13.49
N SER A 37 2.00 1.54 -13.75
CA SER A 37 1.83 2.72 -12.88
C SER A 37 1.43 2.32 -11.46
N PHE A 38 0.53 1.33 -11.33
CA PHE A 38 0.09 0.80 -10.05
C PHE A 38 1.23 0.08 -9.28
N ILE A 39 2.07 -0.69 -9.97
CA ILE A 39 3.28 -1.28 -9.38
C ILE A 39 4.21 -0.18 -8.85
N GLY A 40 4.38 0.92 -9.60
CA GLY A 40 5.14 2.09 -9.17
C GLY A 40 4.67 2.66 -7.83
N ILE A 41 3.37 2.85 -7.68
CA ILE A 41 2.76 3.33 -6.43
C ILE A 41 3.02 2.34 -5.29
N ILE A 42 2.86 1.03 -5.52
CA ILE A 42 3.12 -0.01 -4.52
C ILE A 42 4.57 0.01 -4.04
N VAL A 43 5.53 0.06 -4.97
CA VAL A 43 6.96 0.08 -4.67
C VAL A 43 7.30 1.34 -3.87
N ALA A 44 6.78 2.50 -4.28
CA ALA A 44 6.96 3.76 -3.58
C ALA A 44 6.42 3.70 -2.14
N PHE A 45 5.19 3.18 -1.97
CA PHE A 45 4.57 3.01 -0.66
C PHE A 45 5.42 2.11 0.26
N LEU A 46 5.88 0.96 -0.24
CA LEU A 46 6.70 0.03 0.54
C LEU A 46 8.05 0.64 0.97
N LEU A 47 8.70 1.39 0.08
CA LEU A 47 9.95 2.09 0.38
C LEU A 47 9.73 3.18 1.43
N ILE A 48 8.67 3.99 1.29
CA ILE A 48 8.30 5.01 2.27
C ILE A 48 8.03 4.37 3.64
N MET A 49 7.25 3.28 3.67
CA MET A 49 6.96 2.54 4.90
C MET A 49 8.23 1.97 5.55
N ARG A 50 9.21 1.52 4.76
CA ARG A 50 10.53 1.10 5.26
C ARG A 50 11.28 2.26 5.92
N GLY A 51 11.24 3.45 5.33
CA GLY A 51 11.81 4.67 5.94
C GLY A 51 11.14 5.01 7.28
N ILE A 52 9.81 5.03 7.32
CA ILE A 52 9.01 5.30 8.53
C ILE A 52 9.34 4.28 9.63
N PHE A 53 9.53 3.01 9.27
CA PHE A 53 9.94 1.95 10.21
C PHE A 53 11.32 2.22 10.80
N HIS A 54 12.32 2.54 9.98
CA HIS A 54 13.68 2.79 10.46
C HIS A 54 13.79 4.02 11.37
N ALA A 55 13.00 5.06 11.13
CA ALA A 55 12.99 6.26 11.98
C ALA A 55 12.17 6.12 13.27
N LYS A 56 11.62 4.93 13.53
CA LYS A 56 10.76 4.65 14.70
C LYS A 56 9.61 5.66 14.82
N VAL A 57 9.13 6.16 13.67
CA VAL A 57 8.02 7.12 13.61
C VAL A 57 6.72 6.42 13.99
N LEU A 58 6.55 5.18 13.54
CA LEU A 58 5.47 4.29 13.98
C LEU A 58 5.89 3.49 15.21
N ARG A 59 4.92 3.24 16.10
CA ARG A 59 5.09 2.33 17.24
C ARG A 59 5.56 0.96 16.74
N LYS A 60 6.54 0.37 17.43
CA LYS A 60 7.08 -0.95 17.09
C LYS A 60 5.94 -1.96 17.02
N GLY A 61 5.87 -2.71 15.92
CA GLY A 61 4.78 -3.64 15.62
C GLY A 61 3.62 -3.09 14.78
N CYS A 62 3.40 -1.77 14.70
CA CYS A 62 2.28 -1.20 13.92
C CYS A 62 2.54 -1.10 12.41
N HIS A 63 3.79 -1.21 11.96
CA HIS A 63 4.16 -1.17 10.54
C HIS A 63 3.43 -2.24 9.69
N MET A 64 3.45 -3.50 10.12
CA MET A 64 2.88 -4.60 9.35
C MET A 64 1.35 -4.53 9.26
N PRO A 65 0.60 -4.22 10.35
CA PRO A 65 -0.83 -3.97 10.23
C PRO A 65 -1.19 -2.83 9.29
N VAL A 66 -0.42 -1.74 9.25
CA VAL A 66 -0.67 -0.63 8.32
C VAL A 66 -0.50 -1.09 6.87
N ILE A 67 0.57 -1.83 6.58
CA ILE A 67 0.81 -2.39 5.24
C ILE A 67 -0.35 -3.31 4.84
N LEU A 68 -0.71 -4.26 5.70
CA LEU A 68 -1.82 -5.19 5.45
C LEU A 68 -3.15 -4.47 5.25
N PHE A 69 -3.41 -3.40 6.00
CA PHE A 69 -4.63 -2.62 5.86
C PHE A 69 -4.69 -1.91 4.51
N VAL A 70 -3.59 -1.28 4.05
CA VAL A 70 -3.55 -0.60 2.76
C VAL A 70 -3.74 -1.58 1.60
N PHE A 71 -2.99 -2.68 1.58
CA PHE A 71 -3.18 -3.72 0.55
C PHE A 71 -4.56 -4.37 0.61
N GLY A 72 -5.09 -4.56 1.82
CA GLY A 72 -6.43 -5.07 2.03
C GLY A 72 -7.50 -4.14 1.47
N ALA A 73 -7.39 -2.84 1.74
CA ALA A 73 -8.30 -1.82 1.21
C ALA A 73 -8.25 -1.78 -0.32
N ILE A 74 -7.05 -1.79 -0.91
CA ILE A 74 -6.89 -1.89 -2.37
C ILE A 74 -7.60 -3.15 -2.90
N GLY A 75 -7.33 -4.32 -2.32
CA GLY A 75 -7.92 -5.58 -2.77
C GLY A 75 -9.45 -5.60 -2.71
N VAL A 76 -10.05 -4.87 -1.77
CA VAL A 76 -11.52 -4.76 -1.66
C VAL A 76 -12.08 -3.69 -2.60
N PHE A 77 -11.54 -2.49 -2.56
CA PHE A 77 -12.16 -1.33 -3.21
C PHE A 77 -11.81 -1.22 -4.69
N PHE A 78 -10.60 -1.60 -5.08
CA PHE A 78 -10.13 -1.38 -6.45
C PHE A 78 -11.01 -2.09 -7.50
N PRO A 79 -11.35 -3.39 -7.36
CA PRO A 79 -12.20 -4.03 -8.36
C PRO A 79 -13.66 -3.53 -8.33
N ILE A 80 -14.14 -3.07 -7.17
CA ILE A 80 -15.47 -2.45 -7.04
C ILE A 80 -15.50 -1.10 -7.76
N ILE A 81 -14.48 -0.27 -7.60
CA ILE A 81 -14.37 1.03 -8.26
C ILE A 81 -14.33 0.83 -9.78
N LEU A 82 -13.53 -0.12 -10.29
CA LEU A 82 -13.49 -0.43 -11.72
C LEU A 82 -14.84 -0.90 -12.26
N LEU A 83 -15.62 -1.64 -11.46
CA LEU A 83 -16.97 -2.07 -11.87
C LEU A 83 -17.93 -0.87 -11.94
N LEU A 84 -17.88 0.01 -10.95
CA LEU A 84 -18.75 1.19 -10.88
C LEU A 84 -18.43 2.22 -11.96
N ASP A 85 -17.17 2.35 -12.33
CA ASP A 85 -16.70 3.23 -13.40
C ASP A 85 -16.99 2.68 -14.81
N GLY A 86 -17.48 1.43 -14.89
CA GLY A 86 -17.78 0.75 -16.15
C GLY A 86 -16.54 0.22 -16.88
N GLU A 87 -15.34 0.39 -16.31
CA GLU A 87 -14.07 -0.10 -16.85
C GLU A 87 -14.03 -1.63 -16.95
N ILE A 88 -14.74 -2.32 -16.04
CA ILE A 88 -15.03 -3.76 -16.17
C ILE A 88 -16.53 -4.01 -16.32
N VAL A 89 -16.91 -4.69 -17.40
CA VAL A 89 -18.33 -5.02 -17.69
C VAL A 89 -18.85 -6.16 -16.81
N ARG A 90 -17.96 -7.09 -16.42
CA ARG A 90 -18.33 -8.26 -15.62
C ARG A 90 -17.33 -8.48 -14.50
N TYR A 91 -17.88 -8.77 -13.31
CA TYR A 91 -17.07 -9.12 -12.17
C TYR A 91 -16.40 -10.49 -12.37
N SER A 92 -15.07 -10.49 -12.50
CA SER A 92 -14.31 -11.71 -12.75
C SER A 92 -14.11 -12.54 -11.47
N ILE A 93 -13.79 -13.83 -11.64
CA ILE A 93 -13.39 -14.68 -10.51
C ILE A 93 -12.12 -14.12 -9.84
N GLY A 94 -11.21 -13.54 -10.62
CA GLY A 94 -10.02 -12.85 -10.08
C GLY A 94 -10.39 -11.68 -9.17
N ALA A 95 -11.39 -10.87 -9.54
CA ALA A 95 -11.89 -9.78 -8.71
C ALA A 95 -12.55 -10.28 -7.41
N LEU A 96 -13.30 -11.40 -7.46
CA LEU A 96 -13.86 -12.03 -6.26
C LEU A 96 -12.76 -12.53 -5.30
N ILE A 97 -11.74 -13.20 -5.85
CA ILE A 97 -10.59 -13.67 -5.07
C ILE A 97 -9.84 -12.47 -4.47
N GLY A 98 -9.61 -11.42 -5.27
CA GLY A 98 -8.98 -10.18 -4.82
C GLY A 98 -9.72 -9.55 -3.63
N ASN A 99 -11.04 -9.44 -3.71
CA ASN A 99 -11.86 -8.95 -2.60
C ASN A 99 -11.76 -9.85 -1.36
N ALA A 100 -11.86 -11.17 -1.53
CA ALA A 100 -11.78 -12.10 -0.41
C ALA A 100 -10.42 -12.02 0.32
N ILE A 101 -9.33 -11.95 -0.44
CA ILE A 101 -7.99 -11.70 0.09
C ILE A 101 -7.94 -10.33 0.76
N GLY A 102 -8.51 -9.29 0.15
CA GLY A 102 -8.55 -7.96 0.71
C GLY A 102 -9.22 -7.90 2.08
N VAL A 103 -10.40 -8.52 2.22
CA VAL A 103 -11.12 -8.65 3.50
C VAL A 103 -10.28 -9.41 4.53
N LEU A 104 -9.63 -10.51 4.13
CA LEU A 104 -8.75 -11.28 5.01
C LEU A 104 -7.58 -10.42 5.53
N LEU A 105 -6.93 -9.65 4.65
CA LEU A 105 -5.81 -8.79 5.03
C LEU A 105 -6.24 -7.70 6.02
N ILE A 106 -7.41 -7.08 5.82
CA ILE A 106 -7.99 -6.11 6.76
C ILE A 106 -8.29 -6.79 8.11
N ALA A 107 -8.91 -7.97 8.11
CA ALA A 107 -9.21 -8.71 9.33
C ALA A 107 -7.94 -9.03 10.13
N VAL A 108 -6.88 -9.50 9.46
CA VAL A 108 -5.58 -9.78 10.07
C VAL A 108 -4.93 -8.50 10.59
N ALA A 109 -5.01 -7.39 9.84
CA ALA A 109 -4.49 -6.09 10.27
C ALA A 109 -5.16 -5.62 11.57
N CYS A 110 -6.49 -5.64 11.61
CA CYS A 110 -7.29 -5.29 12.79
C CYS A 110 -6.96 -6.19 13.99
N GLY A 111 -6.92 -7.51 13.80
CA GLY A 111 -6.58 -8.46 14.85
C GLY A 111 -5.18 -8.20 15.45
N ARG A 112 -4.20 -7.89 14.60
CA ARG A 112 -2.85 -7.52 15.06
C ARG A 112 -2.83 -6.20 15.82
N LEU A 113 -3.55 -5.18 15.37
CA LEU A 113 -3.64 -3.89 16.09
C LEU A 113 -4.27 -4.06 17.47
N ILE A 114 -5.35 -4.84 17.58
CA ILE A 114 -6.01 -5.13 18.87
C ILE A 114 -5.04 -5.85 19.82
N ASN A 115 -4.32 -6.86 19.33
CA ASN A 115 -3.34 -7.58 20.14
C ASN A 115 -2.17 -6.70 20.60
N LEU A 116 -1.74 -5.76 19.76
CA LEU A 116 -0.72 -4.77 20.14
C LEU A 116 -1.25 -3.79 21.19
N LYS A 117 -2.54 -3.43 21.16
CA LYS A 117 -3.15 -2.56 22.19
C LYS A 117 -3.24 -3.28 23.54
N ARG A 118 -3.54 -4.58 23.56
CA ARG A 118 -3.62 -5.39 24.79
C ARG A 118 -2.27 -5.66 25.47
N LYS A 119 -1.16 -5.62 24.72
CA LYS A 119 0.20 -5.86 25.23
C LYS A 119 0.95 -4.59 25.67
N SER A 120 0.30 -3.43 25.57
CA SER A 120 0.87 -2.10 25.84
C SER A 120 0.28 -1.53 27.11
#